data_AF-A0A1V1P1G9-F1
#
_entry.id   AF-A0A1V1P1G9-F1
#
_cell.length_a   1.000
_cell.length_b   1.000
_cell.length_c   1.000
_cell.angle_alpha   90.00
_cell.angle_beta   90.00
_cell.angle_gamma   90.00
#
_symmetry.space_group_name_H-M   'P 1'
#
loop_
_entity.id
_entity.type
_entity.pdbx_description
1 polymer ?
#
loop_
_entity_poly.entity_id
_entity_poly.type
_entity_poly.pdbx_seq_one_letter_code
_entity_poly.pdbx_strand_id
1 'polypeptide(L)'
;MKLLKGIVETGIIQADAIVNLIAGGIDQVSGRVLTDQLIIQSQNTVSLLSESNDINILSAQIETGNLIFTNKNQITAQNLIAANVNLSSKTGSINAASIFAENALILNAGDTINKTEGTITAEDAILKAANGIGTQDNSFTIEVNRLDIVNTTSGNIYISNTGELNLIDLNKDGKAIDNAGGGSIETHSPLNVL
;
A
#
# COMPACT_ATOMS: atom_id res chain seq x y z
N MET A 1 -0.98 22.16 -21.01
CA MET A 1 -2.15 21.32 -20.67
C MET A 1 -2.76 21.92 -19.41
N LYS A 2 -4.03 22.34 -19.43
CA LYS A 2 -4.67 23.06 -18.32
C LYS A 2 -5.20 21.99 -17.34
N LEU A 3 -4.54 21.84 -16.19
CA LEU A 3 -4.95 20.90 -15.15
C LEU A 3 -6.31 21.33 -14.56
N LEU A 4 -7.24 20.38 -14.43
CA LEU A 4 -8.53 20.61 -13.76
C LEU A 4 -8.31 20.91 -12.28
N LYS A 5 -9.14 21.83 -11.75
CA LYS A 5 -9.16 22.31 -10.37
C LYS A 5 -9.68 21.20 -9.44
N GLY A 6 -8.91 20.14 -9.28
CA GLY A 6 -9.30 18.91 -8.56
C GLY A 6 -10.39 18.08 -9.26
N ILE A 7 -10.46 16.80 -8.95
CA ILE A 7 -11.60 15.92 -9.26
C ILE A 7 -12.33 15.65 -7.94
N VAL A 8 -13.63 15.91 -7.91
CA VAL A 8 -14.52 15.44 -6.84
C VAL A 8 -15.43 14.40 -7.45
N GLU A 9 -15.22 13.13 -7.11
CA GLU A 9 -15.99 12.03 -7.67
C GLU A 9 -17.14 11.65 -6.76
N THR A 10 -18.36 11.68 -7.31
CA THR A 10 -19.59 11.28 -6.60
C THR A 10 -20.31 10.10 -7.26
N GLY A 11 -19.87 9.65 -8.44
CA GLY A 11 -20.52 8.65 -9.27
C GLY A 11 -19.64 7.43 -9.56
N ILE A 12 -19.89 6.78 -10.69
CA ILE A 12 -19.11 5.64 -11.14
C ILE A 12 -18.13 6.11 -12.20
N ILE A 13 -16.83 5.92 -11.95
CA ILE A 13 -15.79 6.00 -12.98
C ILE A 13 -15.56 4.57 -13.47
N GLN A 14 -15.93 4.28 -14.71
CA GLN A 14 -15.81 2.93 -15.25
C GLN A 14 -15.25 2.91 -16.67
N ALA A 15 -14.32 1.99 -16.89
CA ALA A 15 -13.84 1.57 -18.21
C ALA A 15 -13.35 0.13 -18.11
N ASP A 16 -13.55 -0.68 -19.16
CA ASP A 16 -13.19 -2.10 -19.10
C ASP A 16 -11.68 -2.35 -18.92
N ALA A 17 -10.84 -1.48 -19.50
CA ALA A 17 -9.39 -1.66 -19.49
C ALA A 17 -8.64 -0.63 -18.64
N ILE A 18 -8.68 0.65 -19.01
CA ILE A 18 -7.85 1.68 -18.36
C ILE A 18 -8.68 2.93 -18.05
N VAL A 19 -8.53 3.44 -16.83
CA VAL A 19 -8.92 4.79 -16.43
C VAL A 19 -7.66 5.61 -16.15
N ASN A 20 -7.54 6.78 -16.77
CA ASN A 20 -6.50 7.76 -16.48
C ASN A 20 -7.10 8.98 -15.78
N LEU A 21 -6.64 9.29 -14.58
CA LEU A 21 -7.04 10.49 -13.83
C LEU A 21 -5.86 11.46 -13.76
N ILE A 22 -6.05 12.67 -14.28
CA ILE A 22 -5.04 13.74 -14.25
C ILE A 22 -5.67 14.98 -13.61
N ALA A 23 -5.22 15.35 -12.40
CA ALA A 23 -5.89 16.38 -11.61
C ALA A 23 -4.92 17.18 -10.72
N GLY A 24 -5.36 18.33 -10.18
CA GLY A 24 -4.64 18.99 -9.09
C GLY A 24 -4.73 18.24 -7.75
N GLY A 25 -5.76 17.43 -7.56
CA GLY A 25 -6.06 16.61 -6.38
C GLY A 25 -7.31 15.78 -6.68
N ILE A 26 -7.54 14.68 -5.95
CA ILE A 26 -8.72 13.83 -6.18
C ILE A 26 -9.34 13.49 -4.84
N ASP A 27 -10.65 13.70 -4.72
CA ASP A 27 -11.44 13.34 -3.54
C ASP A 27 -12.69 12.56 -3.96
N GLN A 28 -12.79 11.29 -3.54
CA GLN A 28 -13.96 10.46 -3.75
C GLN A 28 -14.92 10.62 -2.57
N VAL A 29 -16.00 11.36 -2.82
CA VAL A 29 -17.05 11.58 -1.83
C VAL A 29 -18.01 10.39 -1.80
N SER A 30 -18.28 9.78 -2.96
CA SER A 30 -19.14 8.61 -3.09
C SER A 30 -18.85 7.82 -4.37
N GLY A 31 -19.59 6.71 -4.56
CA GLY A 31 -19.50 5.91 -5.78
C GLY A 31 -18.30 4.97 -5.81
N ARG A 32 -17.81 4.62 -7.00
CA ARG A 32 -16.72 3.65 -7.17
C ARG A 32 -15.91 3.87 -8.44
N VAL A 33 -14.67 3.43 -8.42
CA VAL A 33 -13.85 3.21 -9.61
C VAL A 33 -13.92 1.73 -9.99
N LEU A 34 -14.26 1.43 -11.24
CA LEU A 34 -14.34 0.07 -11.78
C LEU A 34 -13.56 0.00 -13.09
N THR A 35 -12.36 -0.58 -13.05
CA THR A 35 -11.52 -0.74 -14.23
C THR A 35 -10.45 -1.79 -14.00
N ASP A 36 -9.88 -2.39 -15.04
CA ASP A 36 -8.74 -3.29 -14.86
C ASP A 36 -7.52 -2.52 -14.32
N GLN A 37 -7.20 -1.39 -14.92
CA GLN A 37 -6.06 -0.55 -14.54
C GLN A 37 -6.46 0.91 -14.28
N LEU A 38 -6.09 1.42 -13.11
CA LEU A 38 -6.20 2.82 -12.75
C LEU A 38 -4.82 3.48 -12.76
N ILE A 39 -4.67 4.54 -13.55
CA ILE A 39 -3.45 5.35 -13.61
C ILE A 39 -3.78 6.76 -13.15
N ILE A 40 -3.02 7.27 -12.19
CA ILE A 40 -3.25 8.57 -11.56
C ILE A 40 -2.01 9.45 -11.68
N GLN A 41 -2.21 10.68 -12.14
CA GLN A 41 -1.23 11.76 -12.04
C GLN A 41 -1.90 12.92 -11.29
N SER A 42 -1.36 13.28 -10.13
CA SER A 42 -1.94 14.33 -9.31
C SER A 42 -0.88 15.25 -8.73
N GLN A 43 -1.17 16.56 -8.67
CA GLN A 43 -0.27 17.50 -8.00
C GLN A 43 -0.33 17.33 -6.47
N ASN A 44 -1.53 17.10 -5.95
CA ASN A 44 -1.81 16.99 -4.53
C ASN A 44 -2.52 15.67 -4.20
N THR A 45 -2.89 15.49 -2.94
CA THR A 45 -3.49 14.29 -2.39
C THR A 45 -4.61 13.69 -3.24
N VAL A 46 -4.60 12.36 -3.32
CA VAL A 46 -5.61 11.51 -3.92
C VAL A 46 -6.23 10.67 -2.82
N SER A 47 -7.54 10.80 -2.66
CA SER A 47 -8.35 10.04 -1.71
C SER A 47 -9.46 9.32 -2.46
N LEU A 48 -9.33 8.00 -2.62
CA LEU A 48 -10.32 7.13 -3.26
C LEU A 48 -10.72 6.04 -2.25
N LEU A 49 -11.63 6.40 -1.34
CA LEU A 49 -11.88 5.67 -0.10
C LEU A 49 -12.99 4.61 -0.18
N SER A 50 -13.75 4.56 -1.27
CA SER A 50 -14.89 3.65 -1.41
C SER A 50 -14.46 2.19 -1.31
N GLU A 51 -15.09 1.45 -0.40
CA GLU A 51 -14.87 0.01 -0.24
C GLU A 51 -15.36 -0.82 -1.44
N SER A 52 -16.05 -0.17 -2.38
CA SER A 52 -16.58 -0.79 -3.60
C SER A 52 -15.77 -0.44 -4.86
N ASN A 53 -14.69 0.34 -4.74
CA ASN A 53 -13.67 0.41 -5.78
C ASN A 53 -13.17 -1.00 -6.08
N ASP A 54 -13.03 -1.32 -7.36
CA ASP A 54 -12.68 -2.66 -7.80
C ASP A 54 -11.81 -2.52 -9.03
N ILE A 55 -10.50 -2.49 -8.77
CA ILE A 55 -9.45 -2.44 -9.78
C ILE A 55 -8.43 -3.56 -9.57
N ASN A 56 -7.79 -4.00 -10.65
CA ASN A 56 -6.75 -5.02 -10.59
C ASN A 56 -5.36 -4.40 -10.42
N ILE A 57 -5.09 -3.27 -11.09
CA ILE A 57 -3.78 -2.62 -11.10
C ILE A 57 -3.92 -1.13 -10.78
N LEU A 58 -3.10 -0.63 -9.86
CA LEU A 58 -2.96 0.78 -9.54
C LEU A 58 -1.56 1.29 -9.84
N SER A 59 -1.48 2.40 -10.57
CA SER A 59 -0.29 3.23 -10.72
C SER A 59 -0.61 4.67 -10.40
N ALA A 60 0.28 5.34 -9.67
CA ALA A 60 0.02 6.71 -9.23
C ALA A 60 1.32 7.50 -9.04
N GLN A 61 1.33 8.73 -9.54
CA GLN A 61 2.37 9.71 -9.25
C GLN A 61 1.72 10.95 -8.65
N ILE A 62 2.02 11.22 -7.38
CA ILE A 62 1.50 12.33 -6.59
C ILE A 62 2.65 13.26 -6.23
N GLU A 63 2.62 14.51 -6.71
CA GLU A 63 3.79 15.40 -6.60
C GLU A 63 4.10 15.84 -5.16
N THR A 64 3.11 16.29 -4.38
CA THR A 64 3.35 16.81 -3.02
C THR A 64 2.42 16.23 -1.95
N GLY A 65 1.57 15.27 -2.32
CA GLY A 65 0.47 14.79 -1.49
C GLY A 65 0.49 13.30 -1.21
N ASN A 66 -0.58 12.82 -0.58
CA ASN A 66 -0.72 11.42 -0.21
C ASN A 66 -1.52 10.65 -1.26
N LEU A 67 -1.28 9.34 -1.33
CA LEU A 67 -2.18 8.39 -1.96
C LEU A 67 -2.93 7.62 -0.88
N ILE A 68 -4.25 7.70 -0.88
CA ILE A 68 -5.12 6.91 0.00
C ILE A 68 -6.13 6.18 -0.89
N PHE A 69 -6.04 4.86 -0.94
CA PHE A 69 -6.86 4.04 -1.84
C PHE A 69 -7.41 2.82 -1.11
N THR A 70 -8.74 2.66 -1.18
CA THR A 70 -9.41 1.42 -0.77
C THR A 70 -9.84 0.65 -2.03
N ASN A 71 -9.57 -0.65 -2.07
CA ASN A 71 -10.06 -1.61 -3.05
C ASN A 71 -10.90 -2.68 -2.37
N LYS A 72 -11.91 -3.21 -3.05
CA LYS A 72 -12.73 -4.30 -2.58
C LYS A 72 -11.95 -5.61 -2.54
N ASN A 73 -11.41 -5.98 -3.69
CA ASN A 73 -10.73 -7.25 -3.94
C ASN A 73 -9.21 -7.05 -3.97
N GLN A 74 -8.48 -8.08 -4.39
CA GLN A 74 -7.04 -8.01 -4.58
C GLN A 74 -6.64 -6.82 -5.46
N ILE A 75 -5.52 -6.18 -5.11
CA ILE A 75 -4.94 -5.09 -5.89
C ILE A 75 -3.45 -5.34 -6.13
N THR A 76 -2.98 -5.05 -7.34
CA THR A 76 -1.56 -4.93 -7.66
C THR A 76 -1.17 -3.46 -7.62
N ALA A 77 -0.28 -3.11 -6.69
CA ALA A 77 0.24 -1.76 -6.52
C ALA A 77 1.58 -1.65 -7.25
N GLN A 78 1.63 -0.91 -8.36
CA GLN A 78 2.83 -0.77 -9.18
C GLN A 78 3.11 0.69 -9.53
N ASN A 79 4.37 1.10 -9.37
CA ASN A 79 4.85 2.45 -9.67
C ASN A 79 4.02 3.50 -8.91
N LEU A 80 3.95 3.33 -7.58
CA LEU A 80 3.33 4.31 -6.70
C LEU A 80 4.38 5.26 -6.17
N ILE A 81 4.16 6.57 -6.32
CA ILE A 81 5.05 7.63 -5.84
C ILE A 81 4.18 8.67 -5.13
N ALA A 82 4.40 8.89 -3.84
CA ALA A 82 3.67 9.87 -3.03
C ALA A 82 4.43 10.23 -1.73
N ALA A 83 4.00 11.29 -1.04
CA ALA A 83 4.53 11.61 0.28
C ALA A 83 4.20 10.50 1.30
N ASN A 84 2.98 9.98 1.26
CA ASN A 84 2.54 8.80 2.00
C ASN A 84 1.70 7.92 1.07
N VAL A 85 1.81 6.60 1.23
CA VAL A 85 0.99 5.62 0.51
C VAL A 85 0.20 4.81 1.52
N ASN A 86 -1.13 4.92 1.48
CA ASN A 86 -2.05 4.14 2.28
C ASN A 86 -2.98 3.34 1.36
N LEU A 87 -2.78 2.02 1.32
CA LEU A 87 -3.60 1.11 0.53
C LEU A 87 -4.34 0.14 1.43
N SER A 88 -5.63 -0.01 1.16
CA SER A 88 -6.43 -1.07 1.75
C SER A 88 -7.04 -1.94 0.66
N SER A 89 -6.91 -3.26 0.80
CA SER A 89 -7.73 -4.24 0.09
C SER A 89 -8.66 -4.90 1.11
N LYS A 90 -9.97 -4.85 0.90
CA LYS A 90 -10.94 -5.24 1.92
C LYS A 90 -11.01 -6.74 2.14
N THR A 91 -11.07 -7.52 1.06
CA THR A 91 -11.19 -8.98 1.15
C THR A 91 -10.06 -9.72 0.47
N GLY A 92 -9.23 -9.04 -0.31
CA GLY A 92 -8.16 -9.68 -1.08
C GLY A 92 -6.76 -9.26 -0.65
N SER A 93 -5.79 -9.74 -1.41
CA SER A 93 -4.37 -9.47 -1.19
C SER A 93 -3.93 -8.11 -1.70
N ILE A 94 -2.78 -7.64 -1.22
CA ILE A 94 -2.03 -6.55 -1.84
C ILE A 94 -0.75 -7.14 -2.44
N ASN A 95 -0.61 -7.06 -3.76
CA ASN A 95 0.61 -7.44 -4.46
C ASN A 95 1.43 -6.17 -4.74
N ALA A 96 2.47 -5.93 -3.94
CA ALA A 96 3.28 -4.72 -4.01
C ALA A 96 4.51 -4.92 -4.90
N ALA A 97 4.59 -4.10 -5.97
CA ALA A 97 5.67 -4.08 -6.93
C ALA A 97 6.70 -2.98 -6.57
N SER A 98 6.67 -1.87 -7.31
CA SER A 98 7.47 -0.67 -7.03
C SER A 98 6.63 0.39 -6.29
N ILE A 99 7.04 0.75 -5.08
CA ILE A 99 6.36 1.77 -4.26
C ILE A 99 7.44 2.65 -3.62
N PHE A 100 7.33 3.95 -3.84
CA PHE A 100 8.15 4.98 -3.20
C PHE A 100 7.23 5.88 -2.39
N ALA A 101 7.19 5.67 -1.07
CA ALA A 101 6.57 6.61 -0.14
C ALA A 101 7.69 7.43 0.51
N GLU A 102 7.63 8.76 0.49
CA GLU A 102 8.69 9.55 1.14
C GLU A 102 8.72 9.32 2.65
N ASN A 103 7.55 9.24 3.29
CA ASN A 103 7.44 9.17 4.74
C ASN A 103 6.89 7.80 5.17
N ALA A 104 5.59 7.55 4.99
CA ALA A 104 4.96 6.31 5.46
C ALA A 104 4.32 5.48 4.34
N LEU A 105 4.54 4.17 4.43
CA LEU A 105 3.83 3.13 3.70
C LEU A 105 2.89 2.39 4.66
N ILE A 106 1.59 2.41 4.37
CA ILE A 106 0.57 1.69 5.12
C ILE A 106 -0.13 0.73 4.16
N LEU A 107 0.01 -0.57 4.40
CA LEU A 107 -0.67 -1.62 3.63
C LEU A 107 -1.60 -2.40 4.55
N ASN A 108 -2.88 -2.47 4.21
CA ASN A 108 -3.89 -3.21 4.96
C ASN A 108 -4.66 -4.16 4.04
N ALA A 109 -4.26 -5.44 4.03
CA ALA A 109 -4.85 -6.47 3.19
C ALA A 109 -5.83 -7.35 3.98
N GLY A 110 -7.00 -7.62 3.39
CA GLY A 110 -7.97 -8.58 3.90
C GLY A 110 -7.53 -10.04 3.75
N ASP A 111 -6.49 -10.31 2.97
CA ASP A 111 -5.90 -11.64 2.80
C ASP A 111 -4.38 -11.61 3.06
N THR A 112 -3.54 -11.53 2.03
CA THR A 112 -2.07 -11.52 2.15
C THR A 112 -1.44 -10.23 1.64
N ILE A 113 -0.23 -9.92 2.10
CA ILE A 113 0.63 -8.92 1.45
C ILE A 113 1.80 -9.65 0.80
N ASN A 114 1.94 -9.51 -0.52
CA ASN A 114 2.96 -10.21 -1.30
C ASN A 114 3.86 -9.21 -2.03
N LYS A 115 5.12 -9.61 -2.22
CA LYS A 115 6.06 -8.90 -3.06
C LYS A 115 5.98 -9.42 -4.49
N THR A 116 5.92 -8.50 -5.44
CA THR A 116 6.16 -8.76 -6.87
C THR A 116 7.41 -7.99 -7.32
N GLU A 117 7.78 -8.01 -8.59
CA GLU A 117 8.99 -7.33 -9.06
C GLU A 117 8.99 -5.81 -8.76
N GLY A 118 10.12 -5.26 -8.30
CA GLY A 118 10.28 -3.82 -8.03
C GLY A 118 10.96 -3.50 -6.70
N THR A 119 11.05 -2.22 -6.37
CA THR A 119 11.62 -1.73 -5.11
C THR A 119 10.55 -1.05 -4.27
N ILE A 120 10.53 -1.34 -2.96
CA ILE A 120 9.59 -0.73 -2.00
C ILE A 120 10.43 0.03 -0.98
N THR A 121 10.22 1.34 -0.86
CA THR A 121 10.94 2.21 0.09
C THR A 121 9.99 3.12 0.85
N ALA A 122 10.27 3.34 2.13
CA ALA A 122 9.64 4.36 2.98
C ALA A 122 10.53 4.67 4.19
N GLU A 123 10.24 5.69 4.99
CA GLU A 123 10.84 5.81 6.33
C GLU A 123 10.15 4.84 7.30
N ASP A 124 8.82 4.85 7.28
CA ASP A 124 7.96 4.03 8.14
C ASP A 124 7.13 3.06 7.30
N ALA A 125 7.01 1.82 7.77
CA ALA A 125 6.02 0.88 7.26
C ALA A 125 5.10 0.36 8.37
N ILE A 126 3.80 0.39 8.10
CA ILE A 126 2.78 -0.34 8.87
C ILE A 126 2.14 -1.36 7.93
N LEU A 127 2.38 -2.64 8.16
CA LEU A 127 1.91 -3.72 7.30
C LEU A 127 0.92 -4.60 8.07
N LYS A 128 -0.31 -4.73 7.55
CA LYS A 128 -1.35 -5.56 8.16
C LYS A 128 -1.96 -6.51 7.15
N ALA A 129 -1.98 -7.79 7.47
CA ALA A 129 -2.62 -8.83 6.68
C ALA A 129 -3.43 -9.80 7.56
N ALA A 130 -4.36 -10.54 6.96
CA ALA A 130 -5.08 -11.59 7.66
C ALA A 130 -4.31 -12.92 7.66
N ASN A 131 -3.73 -13.29 6.52
CA ASN A 131 -3.24 -14.63 6.23
C ASN A 131 -1.75 -14.68 5.84
N GLY A 132 -0.97 -13.68 6.23
CA GLY A 132 0.48 -13.65 6.06
C GLY A 132 1.02 -12.49 5.23
N ILE A 133 2.32 -12.24 5.40
CA ILE A 133 3.08 -11.18 4.73
C ILE A 133 4.38 -11.80 4.22
N GLY A 134 4.53 -11.90 2.90
CA GLY A 134 5.61 -12.65 2.27
C GLY A 134 5.55 -14.16 2.54
N THR A 135 6.47 -14.89 1.91
CA THR A 135 6.66 -16.33 2.13
C THR A 135 8.14 -16.65 2.32
N GLN A 136 8.45 -17.87 2.74
CA GLN A 136 9.84 -18.32 2.90
C GLN A 136 10.65 -18.21 1.60
N ASP A 137 10.02 -18.54 0.47
CA ASP A 137 10.67 -18.51 -0.85
C ASP A 137 10.61 -17.12 -1.51
N ASN A 138 9.71 -16.26 -1.06
CA ASN A 138 9.53 -14.90 -1.56
C ASN A 138 9.20 -13.96 -0.38
N SER A 139 10.24 -13.63 0.38
CA SER A 139 10.11 -12.67 1.48
C SER A 139 9.63 -11.33 0.96
N PHE A 140 8.87 -10.61 1.79
CA PHE A 140 8.47 -9.25 1.47
C PHE A 140 9.67 -8.31 1.64
N THR A 141 10.41 -8.14 0.55
CA THR A 141 11.61 -7.29 0.51
C THR A 141 11.24 -5.82 0.45
N ILE A 142 11.80 -5.04 1.37
CA ILE A 142 11.49 -3.62 1.57
C ILE A 142 12.75 -2.86 2.06
N GLU A 143 12.76 -1.55 1.93
CA GLU A 143 13.72 -0.65 2.58
C GLU A 143 12.98 0.36 3.44
N VAL A 144 12.94 0.12 4.75
CA VAL A 144 12.41 1.05 5.75
C VAL A 144 13.31 1.19 6.96
N ASN A 145 13.15 2.30 7.68
CA ASN A 145 13.85 2.57 8.93
C ASN A 145 13.06 2.07 10.14
N ARG A 146 11.72 2.12 10.08
CA ARG A 146 10.81 1.71 11.15
C ARG A 146 9.72 0.81 10.62
N LEU A 147 9.47 -0.29 11.31
CA LEU A 147 8.45 -1.27 10.92
C LEU A 147 7.57 -1.67 12.10
N ASP A 148 6.26 -1.64 11.82
CA ASP A 148 5.18 -2.20 12.61
C ASP A 148 4.41 -3.18 11.72
N ILE A 149 4.21 -4.41 12.19
CA ILE A 149 3.66 -5.48 11.36
C ILE A 149 2.70 -6.39 12.11
N VAL A 150 1.55 -6.64 11.49
CA VAL A 150 0.46 -7.41 12.06
C VAL A 150 -0.03 -8.47 11.07
N ASN A 151 -0.14 -9.71 11.54
CA ASN A 151 -0.78 -10.82 10.85
C ASN A 151 -1.81 -11.49 11.77
N THR A 152 -3.10 -11.33 11.48
CA THR A 152 -4.16 -11.53 12.49
C THR A 152 -4.77 -12.92 12.57
N THR A 153 -4.70 -13.74 11.52
CA THR A 153 -5.50 -14.97 11.43
C THR A 153 -4.66 -16.21 11.20
N SER A 154 -3.87 -16.25 10.13
CA SER A 154 -3.06 -17.41 9.77
C SER A 154 -1.86 -17.02 8.93
N GLY A 155 -1.07 -17.98 8.45
CA GLY A 155 0.13 -17.69 7.66
C GLY A 155 1.27 -17.10 8.48
N ASN A 156 2.36 -16.78 7.80
CA ASN A 156 3.61 -16.36 8.41
C ASN A 156 3.96 -14.92 7.99
N ILE A 157 4.93 -14.32 8.69
CA ILE A 157 5.58 -13.07 8.30
C ILE A 157 7.01 -13.39 7.86
N TYR A 158 7.34 -13.07 6.62
CA TYR A 158 8.68 -13.15 6.05
C TYR A 158 9.06 -11.77 5.48
N ILE A 159 9.98 -11.07 6.15
CA ILE A 159 10.44 -9.72 5.78
C ILE A 159 11.94 -9.77 5.51
N SER A 160 12.36 -9.08 4.44
CA SER A 160 13.78 -8.83 4.17
C SER A 160 14.00 -7.33 4.00
N ASN A 161 14.58 -6.68 5.02
CA ASN A 161 14.91 -5.25 4.96
C ASN A 161 16.32 -5.05 4.40
N THR A 162 16.50 -4.16 3.42
CA THR A 162 17.82 -3.87 2.83
C THR A 162 18.65 -2.87 3.64
N GLY A 163 18.05 -2.17 4.61
CA GLY A 163 18.69 -1.17 5.47
C GLY A 163 18.70 -1.52 6.97
N GLU A 164 19.08 -0.54 7.79
CA GLU A 164 18.88 -0.60 9.25
C GLU A 164 17.38 -0.66 9.55
N LEU A 165 16.98 -1.52 10.46
CA LEU A 165 15.57 -1.69 10.81
C LEU A 165 15.37 -1.51 12.31
N ASN A 166 14.43 -0.64 12.66
CA ASN A 166 13.89 -0.51 14.00
C ASN A 166 12.48 -1.09 14.03
N LEU A 167 12.28 -2.15 14.80
CA LEU A 167 10.95 -2.65 15.11
C LEU A 167 10.38 -1.80 16.24
N ILE A 168 9.29 -1.09 15.97
CA ILE A 168 8.69 -0.11 16.88
C ILE A 168 7.16 -0.12 16.73
N ASP A 169 6.45 0.07 17.84
CA ASP A 169 5.00 0.24 17.86
C ASP A 169 4.60 1.60 17.24
N LEU A 170 4.28 1.60 15.95
CA LEU A 170 3.85 2.78 15.20
C LEU A 170 2.33 2.98 15.32
N ASN A 171 1.58 1.90 15.48
CA ASN A 171 0.12 1.88 15.46
C ASN A 171 -0.51 2.09 16.86
N LYS A 172 0.30 2.04 17.92
CA LYS A 172 -0.03 2.20 19.34
C LYS A 172 -0.84 1.06 19.96
N ASP A 173 -0.67 -0.16 19.48
CA ASP A 173 -1.27 -1.38 20.04
C ASP A 173 -0.38 -2.08 21.10
N GLY A 174 0.81 -1.52 21.35
CA GLY A 174 1.79 -2.04 22.30
C GLY A 174 2.74 -3.08 21.72
N LYS A 175 2.72 -3.34 20.40
CA LYS A 175 3.57 -4.33 19.73
C LYS A 175 4.12 -3.78 18.42
N ALA A 176 5.42 -3.96 18.18
CA ALA A 176 5.98 -3.78 16.84
C ALA A 176 5.67 -4.94 15.89
N ILE A 177 5.45 -6.14 16.45
CA ILE A 177 5.13 -7.36 15.71
C ILE A 177 3.99 -8.07 16.43
N ASP A 178 2.87 -8.27 15.75
CA ASP A 178 1.78 -9.12 16.22
C ASP A 178 1.45 -10.19 15.17
N ASN A 179 1.95 -11.41 15.37
CA ASN A 179 1.84 -12.47 14.38
C ASN A 179 1.11 -13.69 14.95
N ALA A 180 0.00 -14.07 14.32
CA ALA A 180 -0.74 -15.28 14.67
C ALA A 180 0.00 -16.59 14.30
N GLY A 181 0.92 -16.54 13.32
CA GLY A 181 1.73 -17.68 12.90
C GLY A 181 3.20 -17.58 13.30
N GLY A 182 4.11 -17.91 12.38
CA GLY A 182 5.55 -17.82 12.56
C GLY A 182 6.22 -17.03 11.44
N GLY A 183 7.50 -17.34 11.15
CA GLY A 183 8.26 -16.75 10.06
C GLY A 183 9.55 -16.09 10.52
N SER A 184 10.10 -15.18 9.73
CA SER A 184 11.37 -14.50 9.99
C SER A 184 11.34 -13.04 9.52
N ILE A 185 12.11 -12.22 10.22
CA ILE A 185 12.45 -10.86 9.79
C ILE A 185 13.97 -10.82 9.71
N GLU A 186 14.48 -10.50 8.53
CA GLU A 186 15.90 -10.42 8.24
C GLU A 186 16.25 -9.00 7.79
N THR A 187 17.46 -8.57 8.13
CA THR A 187 17.97 -7.24 7.78
C THR A 187 19.39 -7.38 7.25
N HIS A 188 19.77 -6.52 6.30
CA HIS A 188 21.13 -6.47 5.77
C HIS A 188 22.04 -5.48 6.52
N SER A 189 21.51 -4.84 7.57
CA SER A 189 22.16 -3.90 8.50
C SER A 189 21.64 -4.20 9.93
N PRO A 190 21.98 -3.45 11.00
CA PRO A 190 21.47 -3.73 12.34
C PRO A 190 19.94 -3.84 12.42
N LEU A 191 19.48 -4.77 13.25
CA LEU A 191 18.09 -4.93 13.66
C LEU A 191 17.96 -4.52 15.13
N ASN A 192 17.21 -3.46 15.39
CA ASN A 192 16.92 -2.96 16.72
C ASN A 192 15.46 -3.26 17.08
N VAL A 193 15.21 -3.66 18.33
CA VAL A 193 13.86 -3.80 18.90
C VAL A 193 13.72 -2.75 19.98
N LEU A 194 12.80 -1.80 19.80
CA LEU A 194 12.67 -0.60 20.63
C LEU A 194 11.36 -0.58 21.42
#